data_AF-A0A2D1U1R1-F1
#
_entry.id   AF-A0A2D1U1R1-F1
#
_cell.length_a   1.000
_cell.length_b   1.000
_cell.length_c   1.000
_cell.angle_alpha   90.00
_cell.angle_beta   90.00
_cell.angle_gamma   90.00
#
_symmetry.space_group_name_H-M   'P 1'
#
loop_
_entity.id
_entity.type
_entity.pdbx_description
1 polymer ?
#
loop_
_entity_poly.entity_id
_entity_poly.type
_entity_poly.pdbx_seq_one_letter_code
_entity_poly.pdbx_strand_id
1 'polypeptide(L)'
;MNRLIVVGNGFDLAHGMKTGYNDFILWYLKKAFSAYNKTGSYIDDLIEIKSGNLTLFKRELGNLTVSEYVDSFYLRNELDILLNTHTRSITFGWTSDRRERKPEVPFVVNVKSELLSSIIKCCSTINWVEIENLYYDELKKVLIEKNQSKQEDVRELNLTIEYIVDQLKIYLKELVIGDKIGYRKIFTDKVDISEIVGQSENTLKLNDSTNETLILNFNYTKTAEQYIDRKEMIYIHGELDNSSNPVIFGFGDELDADYIALELNKTKEIFNYIKSFWYFKTSNYHNLMRFIESNKFQARILGHSCGLSDRTLLNMIFEHKNCVSIKIFYHQTPNGGNNYTELTQEISRHFRNKQQMRMKIVPFDKSSPMPQHEKMISSQNPLSIGTTE
;
A
#
# COMPACT_ATOMS: atom_id res chain seq x y z
N MET A 1 27.71 14.58 -7.39
CA MET A 1 26.24 14.43 -7.54
C MET A 1 25.75 13.28 -6.70
N ASN A 2 24.77 13.57 -5.85
CA ASN A 2 24.21 12.62 -4.89
C ASN A 2 23.18 11.69 -5.55
N ARG A 3 22.85 10.59 -4.85
CA ARG A 3 21.83 9.61 -5.25
C ARG A 3 20.76 9.54 -4.17
N LEU A 4 19.54 9.94 -4.49
CA LEU A 4 18.39 9.70 -3.62
C LEU A 4 17.67 8.44 -4.13
N ILE A 5 17.68 7.37 -3.37
CA ILE A 5 17.01 6.13 -3.74
C ILE A 5 15.68 6.07 -2.98
N VAL A 6 14.59 6.13 -3.71
CA VAL A 6 13.23 6.04 -3.17
C VAL A 6 12.78 4.59 -3.23
N VAL A 7 12.58 3.98 -2.07
CA VAL A 7 12.14 2.59 -1.91
C VAL A 7 10.71 2.58 -1.39
N GLY A 8 9.83 1.79 -2.03
CA GLY A 8 8.46 1.59 -1.57
C GLY A 8 8.02 0.14 -1.66
N ASN A 9 6.71 -0.11 -1.54
CA ASN A 9 6.16 -1.43 -1.23
C ASN A 9 6.53 -2.52 -2.26
N GLY A 10 6.61 -2.15 -3.53
CA GLY A 10 7.08 -2.99 -4.62
C GLY A 10 8.51 -3.52 -4.43
N PHE A 11 9.34 -2.90 -3.60
CA PHE A 11 10.65 -3.43 -3.24
C PHE A 11 10.51 -4.65 -2.33
N ASP A 12 9.67 -4.58 -1.30
CA ASP A 12 9.39 -5.73 -0.43
C ASP A 12 8.74 -6.87 -1.22
N LEU A 13 7.78 -6.53 -2.08
CA LEU A 13 7.15 -7.48 -3.01
C LEU A 13 8.21 -8.19 -3.88
N ALA A 14 9.20 -7.47 -4.40
CA ALA A 14 10.27 -8.06 -5.18
C ALA A 14 11.20 -8.98 -4.39
N HIS A 15 11.19 -8.89 -3.06
CA HIS A 15 11.83 -9.85 -2.16
C HIS A 15 10.88 -10.99 -1.76
N GLY A 16 9.73 -11.13 -2.43
CA GLY A 16 8.76 -12.18 -2.17
C GLY A 16 7.93 -11.98 -0.89
N MET A 17 8.01 -10.80 -0.25
CA MET A 17 7.18 -10.46 0.90
C MET A 17 5.78 -10.07 0.42
N LYS A 18 4.73 -10.50 1.11
CA LYS A 18 3.33 -10.20 0.77
C LYS A 18 2.85 -8.91 1.40
N THR A 19 3.50 -7.79 1.10
CA THR A 19 3.24 -6.50 1.75
C THR A 19 2.13 -5.69 1.08
N GLY A 20 1.42 -6.25 0.10
CA GLY A 20 0.26 -5.59 -0.53
C GLY A 20 -0.93 -5.49 0.42
N TYR A 21 -1.75 -4.44 0.28
CA TYR A 21 -2.96 -4.30 1.10
C TYR A 21 -3.99 -5.40 0.84
N ASN A 22 -4.05 -5.95 -0.38
CA ASN A 22 -4.89 -7.12 -0.67
C ASN A 22 -4.48 -8.32 0.18
N ASP A 23 -3.18 -8.62 0.27
CA ASP A 23 -2.67 -9.73 1.09
C ASP A 23 -2.99 -9.52 2.58
N PHE A 24 -2.83 -8.28 3.07
CA PHE A 24 -3.20 -7.89 4.43
C PHE A 24 -4.70 -8.12 4.72
N ILE A 25 -5.60 -7.68 3.82
CA ILE A 25 -7.04 -7.85 3.98
C ILE A 25 -7.41 -9.35 4.00
N LEU A 26 -6.80 -10.14 3.12
CA LEU A 26 -7.00 -11.59 3.10
C LEU A 26 -6.51 -12.23 4.39
N TRP A 27 -5.33 -11.86 4.89
CA TRP A 27 -4.84 -12.33 6.19
C TRP A 27 -5.82 -12.00 7.32
N TYR A 28 -6.33 -10.77 7.34
CA TYR A 28 -7.30 -10.31 8.34
C TYR A 28 -8.59 -11.15 8.31
N LEU A 29 -9.19 -11.33 7.13
CA LEU A 29 -10.40 -12.13 6.98
C LEU A 29 -10.16 -13.60 7.34
N LYS A 30 -9.03 -14.19 6.91
CA LYS A 30 -8.67 -15.57 7.26
C LYS A 30 -8.53 -15.75 8.76
N LYS A 31 -7.93 -14.79 9.47
CA LYS A 31 -7.81 -14.79 10.93
C LYS A 31 -9.20 -14.79 11.58
N ALA A 32 -10.09 -13.90 11.16
CA ALA A 32 -11.44 -13.79 11.69
C ALA A 32 -12.29 -15.06 11.45
N PHE A 33 -12.35 -15.55 10.21
CA PHE A 33 -13.09 -16.77 9.89
C PHE A 33 -12.49 -18.03 10.55
N SER A 34 -11.16 -18.05 10.77
CA SER A 34 -10.52 -19.16 11.49
C SER A 34 -10.89 -19.19 12.96
N ALA A 35 -11.03 -18.01 13.59
CA ALA A 35 -11.55 -17.91 14.94
C ALA A 35 -13.02 -18.38 14.99
N TYR A 36 -13.86 -17.89 14.07
CA TYR A 36 -15.26 -18.32 13.94
C TYR A 36 -15.38 -19.85 13.78
N ASN A 37 -14.57 -20.48 12.93
CA ASN A 37 -14.61 -21.93 12.72
C ASN A 37 -14.34 -22.74 14.01
N LYS A 38 -13.56 -22.17 14.94
CA LYS A 38 -13.19 -22.82 16.22
C LYS A 38 -14.25 -22.62 17.29
N THR A 39 -14.79 -21.41 17.42
CA THR A 39 -15.62 -21.01 18.58
C THR A 39 -17.10 -20.79 18.23
N GLY A 40 -17.45 -20.66 16.95
CA GLY A 40 -18.78 -20.29 16.48
C GLY A 40 -19.11 -18.79 16.59
N SER A 41 -18.14 -17.96 17.00
CA SER A 41 -18.28 -16.50 17.05
C SER A 41 -16.93 -15.79 16.93
N TYR A 42 -16.93 -14.60 16.34
CA TYR A 42 -15.77 -13.70 16.31
C TYR A 42 -16.26 -12.26 16.43
N ILE A 43 -15.54 -11.43 17.17
CA ILE A 43 -15.84 -10.01 17.27
C ILE A 43 -14.55 -9.22 17.49
N ASP A 44 -14.38 -8.17 16.71
CA ASP A 44 -13.38 -7.13 16.92
C ASP A 44 -13.96 -5.75 16.55
N ASP A 45 -13.14 -4.70 16.48
CA ASP A 45 -13.61 -3.33 16.22
C ASP A 45 -14.10 -3.10 14.78
N LEU A 46 -13.78 -4.00 13.84
CA LEU A 46 -14.15 -3.88 12.43
C LEU A 46 -15.31 -4.79 12.03
N ILE A 47 -15.34 -6.04 12.50
CA ILE A 47 -16.38 -7.01 12.16
C ILE A 47 -16.85 -7.83 13.36
N GLU A 48 -18.07 -8.33 13.24
CA GLU A 48 -18.63 -9.37 14.10
C GLU A 48 -19.17 -10.51 13.24
N ILE A 49 -18.71 -11.74 13.47
CA ILE A 49 -19.21 -12.95 12.82
C ILE A 49 -20.00 -13.74 13.86
N LYS A 50 -21.33 -13.81 13.71
CA LYS A 50 -22.24 -14.45 14.68
C LYS A 50 -23.42 -15.16 14.00
N SER A 51 -24.35 -15.65 14.84
CA SER A 51 -25.73 -15.98 14.48
C SER A 51 -25.91 -16.89 13.26
N GLY A 52 -25.06 -17.92 13.15
CA GLY A 52 -25.17 -18.93 12.11
C GLY A 52 -24.97 -20.35 12.63
N ASN A 53 -25.27 -21.33 11.77
CA ASN A 53 -25.13 -22.73 12.09
C ASN A 53 -23.71 -23.20 11.73
N LEU A 54 -22.85 -23.36 12.75
CA LEU A 54 -21.46 -23.81 12.56
C LEU A 54 -21.37 -25.15 11.82
N THR A 55 -22.39 -26.01 11.95
CA THR A 55 -22.46 -27.27 11.18
C THR A 55 -22.67 -27.00 9.69
N LEU A 56 -23.52 -26.02 9.33
CA LEU A 56 -23.68 -25.58 7.95
C LEU A 56 -22.39 -24.95 7.41
N PHE A 57 -21.70 -24.12 8.21
CA PHE A 57 -20.42 -23.55 7.80
C PHE A 57 -19.38 -24.65 7.55
N LYS A 58 -19.24 -25.63 8.45
CA LYS A 58 -18.34 -26.78 8.24
C LYS A 58 -18.72 -27.62 7.01
N ARG A 59 -20.01 -27.73 6.72
CA ARG A 59 -20.49 -28.41 5.51
C ARG A 59 -20.18 -27.63 4.23
N GLU A 60 -20.34 -26.31 4.26
CA GLU A 60 -19.99 -25.42 3.15
C GLU A 60 -18.47 -25.39 2.91
N LEU A 61 -17.69 -25.40 3.99
CA LEU A 61 -16.25 -25.51 3.95
C LEU A 61 -15.79 -26.82 3.29
N GLY A 62 -16.49 -27.93 3.57
CA GLY A 62 -16.20 -29.24 3.00
C GLY A 62 -14.79 -29.71 3.37
N ASN A 63 -13.95 -30.00 2.37
CA ASN A 63 -12.56 -30.42 2.55
C ASN A 63 -11.57 -29.24 2.53
N LEU A 64 -12.04 -28.02 2.31
CA LEU A 64 -11.17 -26.85 2.24
C LEU A 64 -10.72 -26.43 3.64
N THR A 65 -9.53 -25.84 3.73
CA THR A 65 -9.15 -25.02 4.88
C THR A 65 -9.89 -23.69 4.83
N VAL A 66 -9.97 -22.99 5.98
CA VAL A 66 -10.53 -21.63 6.02
C VAL A 66 -9.76 -20.67 5.10
N SER A 67 -8.45 -20.86 4.95
CA SER A 67 -7.66 -20.05 4.02
C SER A 67 -8.11 -20.25 2.58
N GLU A 68 -8.18 -21.50 2.12
CA GLU A 68 -8.61 -21.83 0.76
C GLU A 68 -10.04 -21.37 0.49
N TYR A 69 -10.91 -21.46 1.50
CA TYR A 69 -12.27 -20.94 1.42
C TYR A 69 -12.29 -19.44 1.14
N VAL A 70 -11.60 -18.61 1.95
CA VAL A 70 -11.52 -17.16 1.74
C VAL A 70 -10.85 -16.82 0.41
N ASP A 71 -9.76 -17.51 0.08
CA ASP A 71 -9.04 -17.33 -1.19
C ASP A 71 -9.95 -17.61 -2.39
N SER A 72 -10.86 -18.58 -2.30
CA SER A 72 -11.81 -18.89 -3.38
C SER A 72 -12.78 -17.73 -3.69
N PHE A 73 -13.16 -16.93 -2.70
CA PHE A 73 -13.99 -15.73 -2.93
C PHE A 73 -13.15 -14.60 -3.53
N TYR A 74 -11.92 -14.43 -3.06
CA TYR A 74 -11.00 -13.44 -3.63
C TYR A 74 -10.71 -13.71 -5.11
N LEU A 75 -10.38 -14.95 -5.46
CA LEU A 75 -10.08 -15.34 -6.84
C LEU A 75 -11.27 -15.17 -7.79
N ARG A 76 -12.50 -15.18 -7.26
CA ARG A 76 -13.74 -14.92 -8.02
C ARG A 76 -14.17 -13.45 -7.98
N ASN A 77 -13.43 -12.59 -7.27
CA ASN A 77 -13.80 -11.19 -6.99
C ASN A 77 -15.16 -11.08 -6.27
N GLU A 78 -15.42 -11.98 -5.33
CA GLU A 78 -16.68 -12.11 -4.57
C GLU A 78 -16.46 -11.92 -3.05
N LEU A 79 -15.42 -11.20 -2.62
CA LEU A 79 -15.17 -10.97 -1.19
C LEU A 79 -16.30 -10.18 -0.50
N ASP A 80 -16.95 -9.29 -1.22
CA ASP A 80 -18.15 -8.58 -0.75
C ASP A 80 -19.31 -9.56 -0.50
N ILE A 81 -19.48 -10.58 -1.34
CA ILE A 81 -20.50 -11.63 -1.16
C ILE A 81 -20.23 -12.43 0.11
N LEU A 82 -18.95 -12.75 0.40
CA LEU A 82 -18.55 -13.46 1.62
C LEU A 82 -18.99 -12.73 2.89
N LEU A 83 -19.04 -11.40 2.86
CA LEU A 83 -19.42 -10.60 4.03
C LEU A 83 -20.89 -10.17 4.03
N ASN A 84 -21.60 -10.35 2.92
CA ASN A 84 -23.03 -10.05 2.77
C ASN A 84 -23.92 -11.31 2.76
N THR A 85 -23.52 -12.37 3.47
CA THR A 85 -24.16 -13.71 3.45
C THR A 85 -25.59 -13.78 3.98
N HIS A 86 -26.21 -12.65 4.37
CA HIS A 86 -27.65 -12.55 4.62
C HIS A 86 -28.53 -13.05 3.47
N THR A 87 -27.99 -13.18 2.26
CA THR A 87 -28.73 -13.54 1.04
C THR A 87 -28.79 -15.04 0.72
N ARG A 88 -27.95 -15.89 1.34
CA ARG A 88 -27.95 -17.35 1.08
C ARG A 88 -28.82 -18.11 2.08
N SER A 89 -30.12 -17.89 1.95
CA SER A 89 -31.16 -18.69 2.60
C SER A 89 -31.12 -20.15 2.10
N ILE A 90 -30.63 -21.09 2.90
CA ILE A 90 -30.86 -22.52 2.63
C ILE A 90 -32.11 -22.96 3.41
N THR A 91 -33.26 -22.98 2.74
CA THR A 91 -34.49 -23.60 3.26
C THR A 91 -34.38 -25.11 3.11
N PHE A 92 -34.08 -25.84 4.18
CA PHE A 92 -34.30 -27.29 4.22
C PHE A 92 -35.62 -27.61 4.95
N GLY A 93 -36.54 -28.23 4.21
CA GLY A 93 -37.65 -29.00 4.76
C GLY A 93 -39.04 -28.61 4.23
N TRP A 94 -39.59 -29.46 3.36
CA TRP A 94 -41.04 -29.58 3.21
C TRP A 94 -41.58 -30.30 4.44
N THR A 95 -41.90 -29.56 5.50
CA THR A 95 -42.72 -30.06 6.60
C THR A 95 -43.97 -29.21 6.71
N SER A 96 -45.12 -29.87 6.83
CA SER A 96 -46.48 -29.35 6.79
C SER A 96 -46.88 -28.38 7.91
N ASP A 97 -45.93 -27.72 8.58
CA ASP A 97 -46.21 -26.76 9.64
C ASP A 97 -45.74 -25.37 9.19
N ARG A 98 -46.70 -24.51 8.82
CA ARG A 98 -46.49 -23.11 8.38
C ARG A 98 -46.15 -22.21 9.57
N ARG A 99 -45.03 -22.49 10.24
CA ARG A 99 -44.37 -21.51 11.11
C ARG A 99 -43.17 -20.98 10.35
N GLU A 100 -43.04 -19.66 10.27
CA GLU A 100 -41.96 -18.94 9.61
C GLU A 100 -40.58 -19.46 10.06
N ARG A 101 -40.03 -20.46 9.37
CA ARG A 101 -38.65 -20.88 9.58
C ARG A 101 -37.78 -19.80 8.96
N LYS A 102 -37.14 -19.00 9.81
CA LYS A 102 -36.06 -18.11 9.37
C LYS A 102 -35.02 -18.96 8.62
N PRO A 103 -34.53 -18.51 7.47
CA PRO A 103 -33.51 -19.25 6.75
C PRO A 103 -32.30 -19.51 7.66
N GLU A 104 -31.83 -20.75 7.73
CA GLU A 104 -30.57 -21.04 8.40
C GLU A 104 -29.42 -20.66 7.46
N VAL A 105 -28.59 -19.73 7.92
CA VAL A 105 -27.36 -19.31 7.25
C VAL A 105 -26.14 -19.88 8.00
N PRO A 106 -25.03 -20.16 7.28
CA PRO A 106 -23.81 -20.67 7.90
C PRO A 106 -23.25 -19.69 8.94
N PHE A 107 -23.29 -18.39 8.64
CA PHE A 107 -22.83 -17.29 9.50
C PHE A 107 -23.46 -15.97 9.02
N VAL A 108 -23.50 -14.99 9.92
CA VAL A 108 -23.83 -13.59 9.64
C VAL A 108 -22.59 -12.75 9.95
N VAL A 109 -22.14 -11.96 8.99
CA VAL A 109 -21.09 -10.95 9.21
C VAL A 109 -21.73 -9.57 9.33
N ASN A 110 -21.42 -8.88 10.40
CA ASN A 110 -21.75 -7.48 10.60
C ASN A 110 -20.46 -6.66 10.46
N VAL A 111 -20.34 -5.91 9.37
CA VAL A 111 -19.24 -4.97 9.14
C VAL A 111 -19.57 -3.66 9.84
N LYS A 112 -18.71 -3.23 10.77
CA LYS A 112 -18.99 -2.11 11.68
C LYS A 112 -18.63 -0.74 11.12
N SER A 113 -17.90 -0.68 10.01
CA SER A 113 -17.38 0.56 9.43
C SER A 113 -17.53 0.62 7.92
N GLU A 114 -17.99 1.76 7.41
CA GLU A 114 -18.09 2.03 5.96
C GLU A 114 -16.73 2.04 5.27
N LEU A 115 -15.67 2.49 5.95
CA LEU A 115 -14.31 2.42 5.41
C LEU A 115 -13.90 0.98 5.10
N LEU A 116 -14.17 0.05 6.03
CA LEU A 116 -13.88 -1.36 5.79
C LEU A 116 -14.72 -1.90 4.61
N SER A 117 -16.01 -1.57 4.55
CA SER A 117 -16.88 -1.94 3.43
C SER A 117 -16.31 -1.46 2.07
N SER A 118 -15.83 -0.22 2.00
CA SER A 118 -15.16 0.34 0.81
C SER A 118 -13.86 -0.41 0.49
N ILE A 119 -13.05 -0.72 1.51
CA ILE A 119 -11.80 -1.50 1.36
C ILE A 119 -12.07 -2.89 0.77
N ILE A 120 -13.06 -3.62 1.29
CA ILE A 120 -13.39 -4.97 0.80
C ILE A 120 -13.88 -4.93 -0.64
N LYS A 121 -14.74 -3.97 -1.00
CA LYS A 121 -15.26 -3.83 -2.37
C LYS A 121 -14.13 -3.60 -3.39
N CYS A 122 -13.07 -2.88 -2.99
CA CYS A 122 -11.90 -2.64 -3.83
C CYS A 122 -10.91 -3.82 -3.84
N CYS A 123 -10.93 -4.68 -2.82
CA CYS A 123 -10.04 -5.83 -2.70
C CYS A 123 -10.39 -6.92 -3.72
N SER A 124 -9.63 -6.97 -4.82
CA SER A 124 -9.88 -7.89 -5.93
C SER A 124 -8.56 -8.36 -6.56
N THR A 125 -8.66 -9.30 -7.49
CA THR A 125 -7.50 -9.80 -8.27
C THR A 125 -7.02 -8.80 -9.33
N ILE A 126 -7.85 -7.82 -9.67
CA ILE A 126 -7.60 -6.86 -10.75
C ILE A 126 -7.17 -5.49 -10.19
N ASN A 127 -7.75 -5.09 -9.05
CA ASN A 127 -7.51 -3.80 -8.43
C ASN A 127 -6.66 -3.92 -7.17
N TRP A 128 -5.83 -2.92 -6.95
CA TRP A 128 -5.10 -2.72 -5.71
C TRP A 128 -5.93 -1.84 -4.78
N VAL A 129 -6.00 -2.21 -3.52
CA VAL A 129 -6.58 -1.33 -2.49
C VAL A 129 -5.57 -0.22 -2.19
N GLU A 130 -6.06 1.01 -2.05
CA GLU A 130 -5.31 2.17 -1.55
C GLU A 130 -6.02 2.70 -0.30
N ILE A 131 -5.71 2.13 0.87
CA ILE A 131 -6.45 2.39 2.12
C ILE A 131 -6.41 3.88 2.50
N GLU A 132 -5.28 4.56 2.28
CA GLU A 132 -5.09 5.97 2.58
C GLU A 132 -6.02 6.86 1.75
N ASN A 133 -6.20 6.54 0.47
CA ASN A 133 -7.10 7.28 -0.41
C ASN A 133 -8.57 7.00 -0.06
N LEU A 134 -8.91 5.73 0.24
CA LEU A 134 -10.26 5.39 0.70
C LEU A 134 -10.62 6.07 2.03
N TYR A 135 -9.68 6.15 2.98
CA TYR A 135 -9.87 6.91 4.21
C TYR A 135 -10.13 8.39 3.90
N TYR A 136 -9.35 8.98 3.00
CA TYR A 136 -9.52 10.38 2.63
C TYR A 136 -10.87 10.64 1.94
N ASP A 137 -11.31 9.74 1.07
CA ASP A 137 -12.62 9.82 0.43
C ASP A 137 -13.77 9.73 1.44
N GLU A 138 -13.70 8.82 2.42
CA GLU A 138 -14.70 8.77 3.50
C GLU A 138 -14.66 10.05 4.34
N LEU A 139 -13.47 10.59 4.64
CA LEU A 139 -13.33 11.87 5.34
C LEU A 139 -13.99 13.00 4.55
N LYS A 140 -13.78 13.09 3.22
CA LYS A 140 -14.45 14.09 2.36
C LYS A 140 -15.97 14.00 2.45
N LYS A 141 -16.55 12.79 2.43
CA LYS A 141 -18.00 12.59 2.56
C LYS A 141 -18.52 13.15 3.88
N VAL A 142 -17.86 12.83 5.00
CA VAL A 142 -18.22 13.35 6.33
C VAL A 142 -18.20 14.89 6.38
N LEU A 143 -17.27 15.53 5.65
CA LEU A 143 -17.17 16.99 5.61
C LEU A 143 -18.29 17.65 4.79
N ILE A 144 -18.75 17.01 3.71
CA ILE A 144 -19.82 17.51 2.85
C ILE A 144 -21.18 17.36 3.52
N GLU A 145 -21.38 16.31 4.31
CA GLU A 145 -22.65 16.05 4.97
C GLU A 145 -23.05 17.17 5.94
N LYS A 146 -24.29 17.64 5.78
CA LYS A 146 -24.93 18.60 6.69
C LYS A 146 -25.54 17.85 7.87
N ASN A 147 -24.70 17.23 8.68
CA ASN A 147 -25.12 16.48 9.87
C ASN A 147 -24.60 17.14 11.16
N GLN A 148 -25.40 17.07 12.23
CA GLN A 148 -25.04 17.53 13.57
C GLN A 148 -24.00 16.62 14.26
N SER A 149 -23.78 15.39 13.77
CA SER A 149 -22.84 14.42 14.35
C SER A 149 -21.42 14.41 13.75
N LYS A 150 -21.06 15.39 12.91
CA LYS A 150 -19.78 15.40 12.16
C LYS A 150 -18.54 15.11 13.00
N GLN A 151 -18.48 15.63 14.22
CA GLN A 151 -17.37 15.38 15.14
C GLN A 151 -17.26 13.92 15.55
N GLU A 152 -18.40 13.25 15.76
CA GLU A 152 -18.46 11.84 16.10
C GLU A 152 -18.11 10.97 14.89
N ASP A 153 -18.60 11.34 13.71
CA ASP A 153 -18.30 10.62 12.47
C ASP A 153 -16.80 10.63 12.15
N VAL A 154 -16.12 11.77 12.34
CA VAL A 154 -14.65 11.87 12.22
C VAL A 154 -13.95 11.03 13.29
N ARG A 155 -14.44 11.03 14.54
CA ARG A 155 -13.87 10.25 15.64
C ARG A 155 -13.94 8.75 15.36
N GLU A 156 -15.09 8.25 14.93
CA GLU A 156 -15.30 6.84 14.59
C GLU A 156 -14.48 6.40 13.37
N LEU A 157 -14.37 7.27 12.35
CA LEU A 157 -13.49 7.02 11.20
C LEU A 157 -12.02 6.93 11.64
N ASN A 158 -11.57 7.82 12.52
CA ASN A 158 -10.22 7.82 13.08
C ASN A 158 -9.92 6.56 13.91
N LEU A 159 -10.88 6.09 14.72
CA LEU A 159 -10.76 4.85 15.48
C LEU A 159 -10.71 3.62 14.55
N THR A 160 -11.51 3.61 13.48
CA THR A 160 -11.47 2.55 12.48
C THR A 160 -10.08 2.43 11.85
N ILE A 161 -9.53 3.56 11.36
CA ILE A 161 -8.23 3.51 10.69
C ILE A 161 -7.09 3.21 11.67
N GLU A 162 -7.20 3.65 12.94
CA GLU A 162 -6.27 3.27 14.01
C GLU A 162 -6.18 1.75 14.13
N TYR A 163 -7.34 1.10 14.25
CA TYR A 163 -7.42 -0.34 14.39
C TYR A 163 -6.90 -1.08 13.15
N ILE A 164 -7.21 -0.59 11.94
CA ILE A 164 -6.68 -1.14 10.67
C ILE A 164 -5.15 -1.07 10.66
N VAL A 165 -4.58 0.07 11.04
CA VAL A 165 -3.13 0.27 11.11
C VAL A 165 -2.49 -0.66 12.14
N ASP A 166 -3.15 -0.90 13.28
CA ASP A 166 -2.65 -1.84 14.29
C ASP A 166 -2.69 -3.30 13.81
N GLN A 167 -3.75 -3.72 13.12
CA GLN A 167 -3.78 -5.03 12.47
C GLN A 167 -2.71 -5.14 11.37
N LEU A 168 -2.47 -4.09 10.60
CA LEU A 168 -1.43 -4.05 9.57
C LEU A 168 -0.04 -4.23 10.20
N LYS A 169 0.25 -3.56 11.32
CA LYS A 169 1.52 -3.75 12.06
C LYS A 169 1.69 -5.19 12.51
N ILE A 170 0.64 -5.85 13.01
CA ILE A 170 0.68 -7.26 13.41
C ILE A 170 1.00 -8.13 12.19
N TYR A 171 0.28 -7.94 11.09
CA TYR A 171 0.47 -8.68 9.85
C TYR A 171 1.91 -8.56 9.33
N LEU A 172 2.44 -7.34 9.21
CA LEU A 172 3.78 -7.12 8.65
C LEU A 172 4.89 -7.75 9.50
N LYS A 173 4.69 -7.90 10.81
CA LYS A 173 5.63 -8.61 11.70
C LYS A 173 5.66 -10.12 11.51
N GLU A 174 4.56 -10.70 11.05
CA GLU A 174 4.48 -12.13 10.75
C GLU A 174 5.19 -12.47 9.43
N LEU A 175 5.47 -11.47 8.58
CA LEU A 175 6.14 -11.68 7.32
C LEU A 175 7.64 -11.96 7.50
N VAL A 176 8.11 -12.96 6.75
CA VAL A 176 9.55 -13.27 6.66
C VAL A 176 10.15 -12.44 5.53
N ILE A 177 11.24 -11.74 5.84
CA ILE A 177 12.01 -11.01 4.82
C ILE A 177 12.67 -12.04 3.90
N GLY A 178 12.45 -11.89 2.59
CA GLY A 178 13.05 -12.79 1.62
C GLY A 178 14.55 -12.59 1.43
N ASP A 179 15.11 -13.45 0.58
CA ASP A 179 16.54 -13.52 0.35
C ASP A 179 17.09 -12.29 -0.40
N LYS A 180 18.38 -12.04 -0.19
CA LYS A 180 19.11 -10.95 -0.84
C LYS A 180 19.22 -11.19 -2.36
N ILE A 181 18.89 -10.18 -3.14
CA ILE A 181 18.89 -10.18 -4.62
C ILE A 181 19.90 -9.14 -5.13
N GLY A 182 20.22 -9.14 -6.43
CA GLY A 182 21.31 -8.37 -7.05
C GLY A 182 21.19 -6.83 -7.10
N TYR A 183 20.85 -6.14 -6.00
CA TYR A 183 20.69 -4.69 -5.95
C TYR A 183 21.98 -3.87 -5.79
N ARG A 184 23.12 -4.52 -5.51
CA ARG A 184 24.39 -3.82 -5.22
C ARG A 184 24.72 -2.76 -6.28
N LYS A 185 24.63 -3.12 -7.56
CA LYS A 185 24.89 -2.19 -8.68
C LYS A 185 23.96 -0.97 -8.65
N ILE A 186 22.65 -1.17 -8.45
CA ILE A 186 21.67 -0.08 -8.40
C ILE A 186 21.99 0.93 -7.29
N PHE A 187 22.53 0.48 -6.16
CA PHE A 187 22.89 1.37 -5.05
C PHE A 187 24.25 2.04 -5.21
N THR A 188 25.24 1.35 -5.79
CA THR A 188 26.62 1.84 -5.87
C THR A 188 26.96 2.58 -7.15
N ASP A 189 26.29 2.25 -8.26
CA ASP A 189 26.66 2.77 -9.58
C ASP A 189 26.50 4.30 -9.62
N LYS A 190 27.52 4.97 -10.16
CA LYS A 190 27.49 6.42 -10.39
C LYS A 190 26.33 6.77 -11.32
N VAL A 191 25.92 8.04 -11.30
CA VAL A 191 24.89 8.51 -12.23
C VAL A 191 25.50 8.66 -13.61
N ASP A 192 24.82 8.13 -14.63
CA ASP A 192 25.20 8.33 -16.01
C ASP A 192 24.81 9.74 -16.47
N ILE A 193 25.79 10.50 -16.96
CA ILE A 193 25.60 11.88 -17.43
C ILE A 193 24.69 11.92 -18.65
N SER A 194 24.67 10.85 -19.45
CA SER A 194 23.80 10.73 -20.63
C SER A 194 22.31 10.74 -20.27
N GLU A 195 21.96 10.49 -19.00
CA GLU A 195 20.60 10.51 -18.47
C GLU A 195 20.12 11.90 -18.04
N ILE A 196 20.96 12.93 -18.20
CA ILE A 196 20.70 14.30 -17.76
C ILE A 196 20.61 15.24 -18.96
N VAL A 197 19.45 15.84 -19.16
CA VAL A 197 19.23 16.80 -20.25
C VAL A 197 20.05 18.07 -20.02
N GLY A 198 20.79 18.51 -21.04
CA GLY A 198 21.48 19.81 -21.06
C GLY A 198 22.79 19.87 -20.26
N GLN A 199 23.35 18.74 -19.83
CA GLN A 199 24.69 18.70 -19.22
C GLN A 199 25.71 18.03 -20.14
N SER A 200 26.91 18.62 -20.18
CA SER A 200 28.08 18.05 -20.87
C SER A 200 29.03 17.42 -19.84
N GLU A 201 29.82 16.42 -20.24
CA GLU A 201 30.81 15.77 -19.35
C GLU A 201 31.79 16.76 -18.68
N ASN A 202 32.04 17.92 -19.30
CA ASN A 202 32.93 18.94 -18.75
C ASN A 202 32.33 19.76 -17.60
N THR A 203 31.00 19.78 -17.44
CA THR A 203 30.32 20.56 -16.38
C THR A 203 30.34 19.84 -15.02
N LEU A 204 30.54 18.52 -14.98
CA LEU A 204 30.48 17.70 -13.77
C LEU A 204 31.86 17.34 -13.19
N LYS A 205 32.95 17.59 -13.92
CA LYS A 205 34.33 17.31 -13.47
C LYS A 205 34.82 18.19 -12.30
N LEU A 206 34.02 19.16 -11.84
CA LEU A 206 34.47 20.16 -10.87
C LEU A 206 34.24 19.81 -9.39
N ASN A 207 33.53 18.72 -9.04
CA ASN A 207 33.32 18.34 -7.62
C ASN A 207 33.23 16.82 -7.45
N ASP A 208 34.37 16.12 -7.46
CA ASP A 208 34.44 14.66 -7.23
C ASP A 208 34.68 14.30 -5.74
N SER A 209 34.66 15.28 -4.83
CA SER A 209 34.70 15.02 -3.39
C SER A 209 33.27 14.90 -2.83
N THR A 210 32.94 13.69 -2.35
CA THR A 210 31.76 13.24 -1.59
C THR A 210 30.43 13.12 -2.36
N ASN A 211 30.30 12.10 -3.20
CA ASN A 211 29.00 11.69 -3.78
C ASN A 211 28.22 10.80 -2.80
N GLU A 212 27.26 11.38 -2.08
CA GLU A 212 26.49 10.67 -1.06
C GLU A 212 25.33 9.88 -1.66
N THR A 213 24.95 8.80 -0.97
CA THR A 213 23.76 7.99 -1.29
C THR A 213 22.87 7.99 -0.07
N LEU A 214 21.59 8.29 -0.28
CA LEU A 214 20.58 8.25 0.75
C LEU A 214 19.42 7.39 0.25
N ILE A 215 19.02 6.40 1.05
CA ILE A 215 17.79 5.65 0.82
C ILE A 215 16.67 6.33 1.61
N LEU A 216 15.65 6.75 0.88
CA LEU A 216 14.37 7.17 1.43
C LEU A 216 13.42 5.98 1.40
N ASN A 217 13.27 5.31 2.53
CA ASN A 217 12.43 4.13 2.68
C ASN A 217 11.02 4.52 3.11
N PHE A 218 10.03 4.20 2.28
CA PHE A 218 8.60 4.37 2.55
C PHE A 218 7.98 3.12 3.19
N ASN A 219 8.70 1.98 3.17
CA ASN A 219 8.24 0.76 3.80
C ASN A 219 8.48 0.81 5.30
N TYR A 220 7.65 0.11 6.04
CA TYR A 220 7.81 -0.06 7.49
C TYR A 220 8.80 -1.18 7.86
N THR A 221 9.17 -2.02 6.87
CA THR A 221 10.01 -3.21 7.03
C THR A 221 11.49 -2.89 6.82
N LYS A 222 12.36 -3.81 7.27
CA LYS A 222 13.83 -3.65 7.23
C LYS A 222 14.49 -4.24 5.98
N THR A 223 13.73 -4.52 4.92
CA THR A 223 14.25 -5.19 3.71
C THR A 223 15.46 -4.45 3.11
N ALA A 224 15.42 -3.11 3.09
CA ALA A 224 16.50 -2.29 2.56
C ALA A 224 17.82 -2.41 3.36
N GLU A 225 17.75 -2.70 4.66
CA GLU A 225 18.91 -2.85 5.56
C GLU A 225 19.79 -4.05 5.19
N GLN A 226 19.30 -4.99 4.36
CA GLN A 226 20.12 -6.07 3.81
C GLN A 226 21.25 -5.58 2.89
N TYR A 227 21.19 -4.32 2.41
CA TYR A 227 22.04 -3.82 1.33
C TYR A 227 22.93 -2.66 1.69
N ILE A 228 22.46 -1.75 2.53
CA ILE A 228 23.10 -0.47 2.84
C ILE A 228 23.02 -0.23 4.35
N ASP A 229 23.97 0.51 4.91
CA ASP A 229 24.00 0.84 6.34
C ASP A 229 22.79 1.72 6.68
N ARG A 230 22.17 1.45 7.83
CA ARG A 230 21.04 2.21 8.39
C ARG A 230 21.33 3.70 8.50
N LYS A 231 22.60 4.10 8.68
CA LYS A 231 23.00 5.52 8.72
C LYS A 231 22.71 6.28 7.41
N GLU A 232 22.64 5.56 6.30
CA GLU A 232 22.35 6.09 4.96
C GLU A 232 20.86 5.89 4.61
N MET A 233 19.99 5.69 5.60
CA MET A 233 18.57 5.46 5.41
C MET A 233 17.71 6.42 6.22
N ILE A 234 16.62 6.87 5.60
CA ILE A 234 15.54 7.61 6.26
C ILE A 234 14.26 6.81 6.05
N TYR A 235 13.68 6.35 7.15
CA TYR A 235 12.34 5.76 7.18
C TYR A 235 11.31 6.88 7.32
N ILE A 236 10.85 7.42 6.20
CA ILE A 236 10.03 8.63 6.18
C ILE A 236 8.63 8.38 6.71
N HIS A 237 8.11 7.16 6.59
CA HIS A 237 6.84 6.73 7.16
C HIS A 237 6.98 6.00 8.50
N GLY A 238 8.15 6.05 9.14
CA GLY A 238 8.38 5.29 10.36
C GLY A 238 8.74 3.82 10.14
N GLU A 239 8.97 3.12 11.24
CA GLU A 239 9.45 1.74 11.27
C GLU A 239 8.56 0.88 12.15
N LEU A 240 8.44 -0.41 11.81
CA LEU A 240 7.87 -1.39 12.74
C LEU A 240 8.74 -1.47 14.01
N ASP A 241 8.09 -1.54 15.17
CA ASP A 241 8.73 -1.68 16.49
C ASP A 241 9.72 -0.58 16.89
N ASN A 242 9.58 0.62 16.32
CA ASN A 242 10.37 1.77 16.71
C ASN A 242 9.49 2.89 17.31
N SER A 243 9.50 3.02 18.64
CA SER A 243 8.73 4.09 19.32
C SER A 243 9.27 5.50 19.05
N SER A 244 10.55 5.64 18.70
CA SER A 244 11.15 6.93 18.33
C SER A 244 10.86 7.34 16.89
N ASN A 245 10.44 6.41 16.04
CA ASN A 245 10.03 6.64 14.66
C ASN A 245 8.80 5.80 14.34
N PRO A 246 7.65 6.10 14.98
CA PRO A 246 6.46 5.27 14.87
C PRO A 246 5.89 5.32 13.45
N VAL A 247 5.15 4.26 13.09
CA VAL A 247 4.42 4.17 11.82
C VAL A 247 3.58 5.41 11.58
N ILE A 248 3.81 6.04 10.44
CA ILE A 248 3.05 7.15 9.89
C ILE A 248 2.17 6.56 8.78
N PHE A 249 0.86 6.70 8.95
CA PHE A 249 -0.14 6.20 8.03
C PHE A 249 -1.16 7.31 7.75
N GLY A 250 -1.70 7.36 6.54
CA GLY A 250 -2.75 8.29 6.17
C GLY A 250 -2.49 9.04 4.87
N PHE A 251 -3.19 10.15 4.69
CA PHE A 251 -3.19 10.89 3.43
C PHE A 251 -2.16 12.03 3.41
N GLY A 252 -1.58 12.30 2.25
CA GLY A 252 -0.48 13.26 2.08
C GLY A 252 -0.49 14.00 0.74
N ASP A 253 -1.67 14.21 0.13
CA ASP A 253 -1.83 15.14 -1.00
C ASP A 253 -2.46 16.46 -0.53
N GLU A 254 -1.61 17.39 -0.12
CA GLU A 254 -2.04 18.77 0.21
C GLU A 254 -2.31 19.60 -1.06
N LEU A 255 -2.05 19.03 -2.24
CA LEU A 255 -2.30 19.68 -3.53
C LEU A 255 -3.68 19.31 -4.11
N ASP A 256 -4.43 18.46 -3.43
CA ASP A 256 -5.83 18.15 -3.74
C ASP A 256 -6.70 19.40 -3.53
N ALA A 257 -7.64 19.65 -4.45
CA ALA A 257 -8.50 20.83 -4.39
C ALA A 257 -9.43 20.83 -3.16
N ASP A 258 -9.83 19.65 -2.70
CA ASP A 258 -10.69 19.46 -1.53
C ASP A 258 -9.91 19.60 -0.22
N TYR A 259 -8.57 19.63 -0.25
CA TYR A 259 -7.75 19.80 0.95
C TYR A 259 -8.03 21.13 1.66
N ILE A 260 -8.33 22.19 0.90
CA ILE A 260 -8.72 23.50 1.45
C ILE A 260 -9.97 23.38 2.33
N ALA A 261 -10.90 22.47 2.00
CA ALA A 261 -12.09 22.26 2.80
C ALA A 261 -11.79 21.66 4.17
N LEU A 262 -10.70 20.88 4.31
CA LEU A 262 -10.20 20.41 5.61
C LEU A 262 -9.67 21.57 6.45
N GLU A 263 -8.82 22.41 5.85
CA GLU A 263 -8.17 23.56 6.53
C GLU A 263 -9.17 24.57 7.08
N LEU A 264 -10.27 24.80 6.36
CA LEU A 264 -11.33 25.72 6.77
C LEU A 264 -12.31 25.10 7.77
N ASN A 265 -12.24 23.79 8.01
CA ASN A 265 -13.15 23.10 8.90
C ASN A 265 -12.75 23.25 10.38
N LYS A 266 -13.75 23.35 11.27
CA LYS A 266 -13.55 23.50 12.72
C LYS A 266 -13.69 22.19 13.51
N THR A 267 -14.03 21.09 12.84
CA THR A 267 -14.16 19.78 13.48
C THR A 267 -12.77 19.33 13.94
N LYS A 268 -12.67 18.91 15.19
CA LYS A 268 -11.40 18.45 15.77
C LYS A 268 -11.01 17.11 15.13
N GLU A 269 -9.73 16.78 15.23
CA GLU A 269 -9.18 15.46 14.85
C GLU A 269 -9.19 15.13 13.35
N ILE A 270 -9.65 16.04 12.49
CA ILE A 270 -9.60 15.91 11.02
C ILE A 270 -8.17 15.65 10.52
N PHE A 271 -7.17 16.22 11.18
CA PHE A 271 -5.76 16.12 10.77
C PHE A 271 -5.02 14.91 11.36
N ASN A 272 -5.70 14.04 12.13
CA ASN A 272 -5.05 12.95 12.86
C ASN A 272 -4.32 11.95 11.93
N TYR A 273 -4.81 11.77 10.70
CA TYR A 273 -4.21 10.88 9.70
C TYR A 273 -3.78 11.65 8.44
N ILE A 274 -3.30 12.88 8.62
CA ILE A 274 -2.64 13.65 7.57
C ILE A 274 -1.12 13.62 7.80
N LYS A 275 -0.38 13.00 6.87
CA LYS A 275 1.03 12.61 7.02
C LYS A 275 1.96 13.78 7.36
N SER A 276 1.71 14.97 6.81
CA SER A 276 2.58 16.14 7.00
C SER A 276 2.73 16.55 8.46
N PHE A 277 1.66 16.46 9.26
CA PHE A 277 1.74 16.74 10.69
C PHE A 277 2.59 15.71 11.45
N TRP A 278 2.65 14.47 10.96
CA TRP A 278 3.46 13.41 11.56
C TRP A 278 4.94 13.56 11.24
N TYR A 279 5.30 14.15 10.10
CA TYR A 279 6.70 14.39 9.74
C TYR A 279 7.43 15.34 10.70
N PHE A 280 6.71 16.14 11.50
CA PHE A 280 7.29 16.96 12.56
C PHE A 280 7.68 16.17 13.82
N LYS A 281 7.23 14.91 13.96
CA LYS A 281 7.50 14.10 15.16
C LYS A 281 8.93 13.58 15.22
N THR A 282 9.64 13.54 14.08
CA THR A 282 11.03 13.06 14.00
C THR A 282 11.90 14.01 13.17
N SER A 283 13.23 13.83 13.22
CA SER A 283 14.16 14.61 12.40
C SER A 283 14.27 14.10 10.95
N ASN A 284 13.57 13.02 10.59
CA ASN A 284 13.70 12.35 9.29
C ASN A 284 13.39 13.27 8.11
N TYR A 285 12.30 14.02 8.19
CA TYR A 285 11.94 14.99 7.15
C TYR A 285 13.01 16.09 7.02
N HIS A 286 13.51 16.63 8.14
CA HIS A 286 14.59 17.61 8.12
C HIS A 286 15.90 17.05 7.57
N ASN A 287 16.23 15.79 7.87
CA ASN A 287 17.43 15.14 7.34
C ASN A 287 17.32 14.94 5.82
N LEU A 288 16.15 14.56 5.31
CA LEU A 288 15.88 14.53 3.88
C LEU A 288 16.06 15.92 3.25
N MET A 289 15.50 16.97 3.88
CA MET A 289 15.66 18.35 3.41
C MET A 289 17.13 18.77 3.32
N ARG A 290 17.93 18.48 4.36
CA ARG A 290 19.37 18.75 4.36
C ARG A 290 20.07 18.05 3.20
N PHE A 291 19.72 16.78 2.93
CA PHE A 291 20.30 16.03 1.83
C PHE A 291 19.97 16.63 0.47
N ILE A 292 18.70 16.94 0.18
CA ILE A 292 18.28 17.45 -1.14
C ILE A 292 18.78 18.89 -1.40
N GLU A 293 19.00 19.69 -0.36
CA GLU A 293 19.60 21.02 -0.47
C GLU A 293 21.13 20.99 -0.61
N SER A 294 21.80 19.94 -0.10
CA SER A 294 23.27 19.87 -0.06
C SER A 294 23.96 19.88 -1.42
N ASN A 295 23.40 19.18 -2.42
CA ASN A 295 24.00 19.05 -3.75
C ASN A 295 22.96 18.63 -4.80
N LYS A 296 23.30 18.74 -6.08
CA LYS A 296 22.55 18.12 -7.18
C LYS A 296 22.44 16.62 -6.95
N PHE A 297 21.28 16.04 -7.28
CA PHE A 297 21.02 14.62 -7.12
C PHE A 297 20.17 14.03 -8.25
N GLN A 298 20.33 12.73 -8.47
CA GLN A 298 19.39 11.91 -9.24
C GLN A 298 18.50 11.14 -8.26
N ALA A 299 17.18 11.18 -8.48
CA ALA A 299 16.24 10.30 -7.79
C ALA A 299 16.16 8.96 -8.51
N ARG A 300 16.24 7.85 -7.78
CA ARG A 300 16.11 6.47 -8.28
C ARG A 300 14.89 5.83 -7.65
N ILE A 301 13.89 5.49 -8.44
CA ILE A 301 12.62 4.93 -7.94
C ILE A 301 12.69 3.40 -8.00
N LEU A 302 12.52 2.74 -6.85
CA LEU A 302 12.56 1.30 -6.69
C LEU A 302 11.30 0.81 -5.97
N GLY A 303 10.40 0.18 -6.72
CA GLY A 303 9.19 -0.42 -6.13
C GLY A 303 8.26 0.55 -5.42
N HIS A 304 8.48 1.86 -5.51
CA HIS A 304 7.52 2.84 -5.02
C HIS A 304 6.42 3.01 -6.06
N SER A 305 5.15 2.92 -5.65
CA SER A 305 4.00 3.11 -6.56
C SER A 305 3.88 4.57 -7.04
N CYS A 306 4.44 5.50 -6.29
CA CYS A 306 4.28 6.94 -6.51
C CYS A 306 2.80 7.33 -6.50
N GLY A 307 2.00 6.73 -5.62
CA GLY A 307 0.59 7.07 -5.45
C GLY A 307 0.37 8.49 -4.92
N LEU A 308 -0.88 8.96 -5.01
CA LEU A 308 -1.26 10.32 -4.60
C LEU A 308 -1.14 10.55 -3.09
N SER A 309 -1.25 9.50 -2.28
CA SER A 309 -1.14 9.59 -0.81
C SER A 309 0.21 10.14 -0.32
N ASP A 310 1.23 10.23 -1.18
CA ASP A 310 2.56 10.79 -0.89
C ASP A 310 2.90 12.02 -1.75
N ARG A 311 1.90 12.58 -2.45
CA ARG A 311 2.10 13.58 -3.50
C ARG A 311 2.82 14.83 -3.04
N THR A 312 2.51 15.37 -1.87
CA THR A 312 3.21 16.57 -1.36
C THR A 312 4.71 16.32 -1.22
N LEU A 313 5.09 15.20 -0.61
CA LEU A 313 6.49 14.84 -0.39
C LEU A 313 7.22 14.55 -1.70
N LEU A 314 6.60 13.78 -2.60
CA LEU A 314 7.19 13.45 -3.90
C LEU A 314 7.29 14.67 -4.83
N ASN A 315 6.28 15.55 -4.84
CA ASN A 315 6.35 16.82 -5.58
C ASN A 315 7.54 17.66 -5.11
N MET A 316 7.72 17.80 -3.79
CA MET A 316 8.85 18.53 -3.21
C MET A 316 10.20 17.94 -3.69
N ILE A 317 10.36 16.63 -3.70
CA ILE A 317 11.59 15.96 -4.16
C ILE A 317 11.80 16.16 -5.67
N PHE A 318 10.77 15.88 -6.47
CA PHE A 318 10.88 15.81 -7.93
C PHE A 318 11.01 17.19 -8.59
N GLU A 319 10.32 18.20 -8.06
CA GLU A 319 10.42 19.58 -8.53
C GLU A 319 11.54 20.39 -7.86
N HIS A 320 12.27 19.79 -6.91
CA HIS A 320 13.42 20.43 -6.30
C HIS A 320 14.43 20.89 -7.36
N LYS A 321 14.99 22.09 -7.17
CA LYS A 321 16.00 22.71 -8.08
C LYS A 321 17.25 21.83 -8.26
N ASN A 322 17.61 21.06 -7.24
CA ASN A 322 18.77 20.16 -7.26
C ASN A 322 18.44 18.76 -7.80
N CYS A 323 17.16 18.41 -7.97
CA CYS A 323 16.78 17.16 -8.64
C CYS A 323 16.98 17.34 -10.14
N VAL A 324 18.00 16.68 -10.70
CA VAL A 324 18.37 16.84 -12.11
C VAL A 324 17.88 15.70 -13.00
N SER A 325 17.52 14.55 -12.43
CA SER A 325 17.11 13.36 -13.16
C SER A 325 16.32 12.41 -12.23
N ILE A 326 15.36 11.69 -12.79
CA ILE A 326 14.52 10.68 -12.13
C ILE A 326 14.62 9.40 -12.95
N LYS A 327 15.31 8.39 -12.41
CA LYS A 327 15.48 7.09 -13.03
C LYS A 327 14.53 6.07 -12.41
N ILE A 328 13.74 5.41 -13.26
CA ILE A 328 12.79 4.38 -12.85
C ILE A 328 13.46 3.02 -13.01
N PHE A 329 13.49 2.23 -11.94
CA PHE A 329 13.82 0.81 -12.01
C PHE A 329 12.51 0.02 -11.93
N TYR A 330 12.02 -0.43 -13.08
CA TYR A 330 10.67 -0.96 -13.23
C TYR A 330 10.58 -2.44 -12.84
N HIS A 331 9.40 -2.86 -12.41
CA HIS A 331 9.06 -4.27 -12.26
C HIS A 331 8.84 -4.89 -13.64
N GLN A 332 9.42 -6.08 -13.84
CA GLN A 332 9.15 -6.91 -15.01
C GLN A 332 8.16 -8.01 -14.62
N THR A 333 7.17 -8.23 -15.46
CA THR A 333 6.18 -9.32 -15.28
C THR A 333 6.70 -10.61 -15.93
N PRO A 334 6.26 -11.79 -15.47
CA PRO A 334 6.61 -13.07 -16.09
C PRO A 334 6.33 -13.14 -17.59
N ASN A 335 5.25 -12.46 -18.03
CA ASN A 335 4.78 -12.47 -19.42
C ASN A 335 5.55 -11.49 -20.33
N GLY A 336 6.64 -10.88 -19.83
CA GLY A 336 7.47 -9.94 -20.60
C GLY A 336 6.98 -8.48 -20.59
N GLY A 337 5.83 -8.18 -19.98
CA GLY A 337 5.37 -6.82 -19.71
C GLY A 337 6.14 -6.15 -18.57
N ASN A 338 5.95 -4.83 -18.38
CA ASN A 338 6.55 -4.07 -17.29
C ASN A 338 5.64 -2.91 -16.85
N ASN A 339 5.94 -2.31 -15.70
CA ASN A 339 5.16 -1.19 -15.14
C ASN A 339 5.80 0.19 -15.37
N TYR A 340 6.77 0.34 -16.29
CA TYR A 340 7.46 1.62 -16.50
C TYR A 340 6.49 2.75 -16.92
N THR A 341 5.57 2.45 -17.84
CA THR A 341 4.59 3.42 -18.35
C THR A 341 3.64 3.87 -17.26
N GLU A 342 3.13 2.93 -16.46
CA GLU A 342 2.26 3.21 -15.32
C GLU A 342 2.98 4.11 -14.30
N LEU A 343 4.20 3.76 -13.90
CA LEU A 343 5.01 4.59 -12.99
C LEU A 343 5.29 5.98 -13.55
N THR A 344 5.53 6.10 -14.86
CA THR A 344 5.70 7.42 -15.51
C THR A 344 4.42 8.25 -15.41
N GLN A 345 3.25 7.63 -15.58
CA GLN A 345 1.95 8.29 -15.42
C GLN A 345 1.71 8.72 -13.97
N GLU A 346 2.03 7.88 -12.98
CA GLU A 346 1.93 8.23 -11.57
C GLU A 346 2.89 9.36 -11.20
N ILE A 347 4.16 9.27 -11.60
CA ILE A 347 5.15 10.34 -11.40
C ILE A 347 4.66 11.65 -12.02
N SER A 348 3.98 11.59 -13.17
CA SER A 348 3.47 12.79 -13.83
C SER A 348 2.49 13.58 -12.97
N ARG A 349 1.71 12.93 -12.09
CA ARG A 349 0.72 13.57 -11.22
C ARG A 349 1.37 14.44 -10.14
N HIS A 350 2.63 14.15 -9.79
CA HIS A 350 3.41 14.92 -8.83
C HIS A 350 4.06 16.18 -9.42
N PHE A 351 4.00 16.40 -10.74
CA PHE A 351 4.56 17.60 -11.36
C PHE A 351 3.48 18.64 -11.64
N ARG A 352 3.69 19.86 -11.16
CA ARG A 352 2.99 21.07 -11.61
C ARG A 352 3.56 21.53 -12.95
N ASN A 353 4.89 21.46 -13.13
CA ASN A 353 5.57 21.84 -14.36
C ASN A 353 5.87 20.61 -15.25
N LYS A 354 5.03 20.40 -16.27
CA LYS A 354 5.17 19.26 -17.20
C LYS A 354 6.40 19.35 -18.11
N GLN A 355 6.97 20.54 -18.33
CA GLN A 355 8.22 20.67 -19.06
C GLN A 355 9.39 20.14 -18.24
N GLN A 356 9.48 20.52 -16.95
CA GLN A 356 10.48 19.96 -16.04
C GLN A 356 10.36 18.43 -15.92
N MET A 357 9.13 17.92 -15.82
CA MET A 357 8.87 16.48 -15.82
C MET A 357 9.54 15.77 -17.00
N ARG A 358 9.28 16.22 -18.23
CA ARG A 358 9.84 15.62 -19.46
C ARG A 358 11.36 15.73 -19.54
N MET A 359 11.96 16.75 -18.92
CA MET A 359 13.42 16.90 -18.87
C MET A 359 14.07 16.01 -17.81
N LYS A 360 13.37 15.70 -16.72
CA LYS A 360 13.94 14.96 -15.57
C LYS A 360 13.73 13.45 -15.67
N ILE A 361 12.61 12.97 -16.21
CA ILE A 361 12.34 11.52 -16.28
C ILE A 361 13.26 10.89 -17.33
N VAL A 362 14.08 9.93 -16.90
CA VAL A 362 14.98 9.15 -17.77
C VAL A 362 14.14 8.26 -18.66
N PRO A 363 14.37 8.20 -19.98
CA PRO A 363 13.55 7.42 -20.91
C PRO A 363 13.72 5.90 -20.72
N PHE A 364 12.79 5.13 -21.29
CA PHE A 364 12.70 3.68 -21.10
C PHE A 364 13.96 2.93 -21.57
N ASP A 365 14.54 3.32 -22.70
CA ASP A 365 15.76 2.73 -23.29
C ASP A 365 17.01 2.90 -22.41
N LYS A 366 16.97 3.83 -21.46
CA LYS A 366 18.02 4.07 -20.46
C LYS A 366 17.63 3.60 -19.05
N SER A 367 16.44 3.03 -18.92
CA SER A 367 15.92 2.46 -17.68
C SER A 367 16.13 0.96 -17.67
N SER A 368 16.15 0.35 -16.48
CA SER A 368 16.45 -1.07 -16.31
C SER A 368 15.47 -1.73 -15.35
N PRO A 369 15.18 -3.03 -15.52
CA PRO A 369 14.38 -3.74 -14.55
C PRO A 369 15.09 -3.77 -13.19
N MET A 370 14.31 -3.70 -12.12
CA MET A 370 14.84 -4.02 -10.80
C MET A 370 14.95 -5.55 -10.62
N PRO A 371 15.95 -6.04 -9.86
CA PRO A 371 16.02 -7.45 -9.48
C PRO A 371 14.73 -7.90 -8.77
N GLN A 372 14.25 -9.10 -9.06
CA GLN A 372 13.02 -9.67 -8.50
C GLN A 372 13.24 -11.15 -8.12
N HIS A 373 12.58 -11.61 -7.07
CA HIS A 373 12.69 -12.97 -6.56
C HIS A 373 12.06 -14.00 -7.54
N GLU A 374 12.69 -15.16 -7.71
CA GLU A 374 12.30 -16.19 -8.70
C GLU A 374 10.84 -16.68 -8.57
N LYS A 375 10.32 -16.71 -7.34
CA LYS A 375 8.90 -17.05 -7.08
C LYS A 375 7.90 -16.07 -7.69
N MET A 376 8.26 -14.80 -7.92
CA MET A 376 7.40 -13.87 -8.66
C MET A 376 7.39 -14.14 -10.17
N ILE A 377 8.46 -14.74 -10.70
CA ILE A 377 8.58 -15.11 -12.12
C ILE A 377 7.69 -16.32 -12.44
N SER A 378 7.34 -17.15 -11.44
CA SER A 378 6.64 -18.43 -11.62
C SER A 378 5.18 -18.44 -11.14
N SER A 379 4.72 -17.46 -10.35
CA SER A 379 3.43 -17.51 -9.63
C SER A 379 2.19 -17.01 -10.38
N GLN A 380 2.23 -16.83 -11.71
CA GLN A 380 1.04 -16.46 -12.51
C GLN A 380 0.77 -17.36 -13.72
N ASN A 381 1.22 -18.62 -13.71
CA ASN A 381 0.66 -19.62 -14.62
C ASN A 381 -0.59 -20.23 -13.96
N PRO A 382 -1.83 -19.82 -14.32
CA PRO A 382 -2.99 -20.63 -14.00
C PRO A 382 -2.81 -21.94 -14.77
N LEU A 383 -2.76 -23.04 -14.01
CA LEU A 383 -2.96 -24.43 -14.43
C LEU A 383 -3.30 -24.58 -15.92
N SER A 384 -2.29 -24.93 -16.72
CA SER A 384 -2.52 -25.64 -17.97
C SER A 384 -3.13 -27.00 -17.60
N ILE A 385 -4.45 -27.05 -17.55
CA ILE A 385 -5.19 -28.31 -17.59
C ILE A 385 -4.79 -28.95 -18.92
N GLY A 386 -3.97 -29.97 -18.82
CA GLY A 386 -3.58 -30.79 -19.96
C GLY A 386 -4.84 -31.37 -20.59
N THR A 387 -5.14 -30.91 -21.80
CA THR A 387 -5.87 -31.70 -22.77
C THR A 387 -5.00 -32.91 -23.07
N THR A 388 -5.36 -34.04 -22.46
CA THR A 388 -4.98 -35.35 -22.97
C THR A 388 -5.86 -35.65 -24.16
N GLU A 389 -5.22 -36.14 -25.22
CA GLU A 389 -5.79 -36.57 -26.51
C GLU A 389 -6.90 -37.63 -26.37
#